data_AF-A0A4Q3RJM8-F1
#
_entry.id   AF-A0A4Q3RJM8-F1
#
_cell.length_a   1.000
_cell.length_b   1.000
_cell.length_c   1.000
_cell.angle_alpha   90.00
_cell.angle_beta   90.00
_cell.angle_gamma   90.00
#
_symmetry.space_group_name_H-M   'P 1'
#
loop_
_entity.id
_entity.type
_entity.pdbx_description
1 polymer ?
#
loop_
_entity_poly.entity_id
_entity_poly.type
_entity_poly.pdbx_seq_one_letter_code
_entity_poly.pdbx_strand_id
1 'polypeptide(L)'
;MYERNARNLVTLWGDKNSTLHEYSNRQWAGLLNGFYKPRWQQFLDDAMYAARKNEKYDDKAFDERIKDWEWRWVNATDDYPSKPKGDAVLVAKQLFKKYDPLFKTTYATK
;
A
#
# COMPACT_ATOMS: atom_id res chain seq x y z
N MET A 1 16.35 -11.71 11.69
CA MET A 1 17.08 -11.80 10.40
C MET A 1 16.19 -12.33 9.27
N TYR A 2 15.56 -13.51 9.41
CA TYR A 2 14.73 -14.08 8.33
C TYR A 2 13.48 -13.28 7.99
N GLU A 3 12.78 -12.73 8.99
CA GLU A 3 11.59 -11.89 8.74
C GLU A 3 11.94 -10.65 7.92
N ARG A 4 12.98 -9.91 8.31
CA ARG A 4 13.49 -8.76 7.54
C ARG A 4 13.79 -9.14 6.09
N ASN A 5 14.48 -10.26 5.87
CA ASN A 5 14.80 -10.72 4.51
C ASN A 5 13.53 -11.05 3.71
N ALA A 6 12.55 -11.71 4.33
CA ALA A 6 11.28 -12.03 3.70
C ALA A 6 10.48 -10.76 3.37
N ARG A 7 10.37 -9.80 4.30
CA ARG A 7 9.75 -8.49 4.09
C ARG A 7 10.41 -7.76 2.93
N ASN A 8 11.75 -7.67 2.95
CA ASN A 8 12.50 -6.95 1.93
C ASN A 8 12.29 -7.53 0.53
N LEU A 9 12.31 -8.86 0.40
CA LEU A 9 12.16 -9.53 -0.89
C LEU A 9 10.80 -9.27 -1.56
N VAL A 10 9.74 -9.06 -0.79
CA VAL A 10 8.40 -8.79 -1.34
C VAL A 10 8.06 -7.29 -1.42
N THR A 11 8.97 -6.40 -1.01
CA THR A 11 8.80 -4.94 -1.06
C THR A 11 9.97 -4.26 -1.77
N LEU A 12 11.04 -3.88 -1.05
CA LEU A 12 12.10 -3.01 -1.56
C LEU A 12 13.15 -3.73 -2.40
N TRP A 13 13.27 -5.06 -2.27
CA TRP A 13 14.23 -5.92 -2.97
C TRP A 13 15.73 -5.60 -2.75
N GLY A 14 16.03 -4.52 -2.03
CA GLY A 14 17.36 -3.98 -1.76
C GLY A 14 17.31 -3.05 -0.55
N ASP A 15 18.07 -1.96 -0.56
CA ASP A 15 17.92 -0.91 0.44
C ASP A 15 16.80 0.09 0.09
N LYS A 16 16.65 1.15 0.89
CA LYS A 16 15.65 2.21 0.69
C LYS A 16 15.74 2.95 -0.65
N ASN A 17 16.87 2.86 -1.34
CA ASN A 17 17.16 3.51 -2.62
C ASN A 17 17.19 2.51 -3.79
N SER A 18 16.80 1.25 -3.55
CA SER A 18 16.77 0.20 -4.56
C SER A 18 15.89 0.57 -5.75
N THR A 19 16.42 0.38 -6.96
CA THR A 19 15.66 0.55 -8.21
C THR A 19 14.69 -0.59 -8.48
N LEU A 20 14.78 -1.69 -7.71
CA LEU A 20 13.90 -2.86 -7.79
C LEU A 20 12.73 -2.79 -6.81
N HIS A 21 12.44 -1.60 -6.27
CA HIS A 21 11.29 -1.33 -5.42
C HIS A 21 9.99 -1.86 -6.07
N GLU A 22 9.22 -2.64 -5.30
CA GLU A 22 7.96 -3.30 -5.72
C GLU A 22 8.06 -4.39 -6.78
N TYR A 23 9.28 -4.82 -7.16
CA TYR A 23 9.45 -5.82 -8.22
C TYR A 23 8.73 -7.15 -7.94
N SER A 24 8.74 -7.60 -6.68
CA SER A 24 8.06 -8.83 -6.25
C SER A 24 6.87 -8.54 -5.32
N ASN A 25 6.11 -7.47 -5.61
CA ASN A 25 4.90 -7.13 -4.87
C ASN A 25 3.91 -8.29 -4.77
N ARG A 26 3.10 -8.30 -3.70
CA ARG A 26 2.07 -9.31 -3.45
C ARG A 26 0.81 -8.68 -2.87
N GLN A 27 -0.36 -9.13 -3.31
CA GLN A 27 -1.64 -8.71 -2.74
C GLN A 27 -2.03 -9.59 -1.55
N TRP A 28 -1.17 -9.62 -0.51
CA TRP A 28 -1.38 -10.45 0.68
C TRP A 28 -2.03 -9.67 1.81
N ALA A 29 -2.91 -10.30 2.60
CA ALA A 29 -3.73 -9.62 3.62
C ALA A 29 -2.90 -8.81 4.64
N GLY A 30 -1.82 -9.40 5.17
CA GLY A 30 -0.91 -8.72 6.09
C GLY A 30 -0.13 -7.59 5.44
N LEU A 31 0.39 -7.82 4.22
CA LEU A 31 1.17 -6.84 3.47
C LEU A 31 0.32 -5.65 3.01
N LEU A 32 -0.92 -5.90 2.57
CA LEU A 32 -1.87 -4.87 2.17
C LEU A 32 -2.18 -3.93 3.34
N ASN A 33 -2.45 -4.48 4.52
CA ASN A 33 -2.80 -3.68 5.69
C ASN A 33 -1.58 -3.03 6.36
N GLY A 34 -0.45 -3.71 6.41
CA GLY A 34 0.75 -3.27 7.12
C GLY A 34 1.69 -2.38 6.29
N PHE A 35 1.69 -2.53 4.97
CA PHE A 35 2.64 -1.85 4.09
C PHE A 35 1.96 -0.96 3.04
N TYR A 36 1.08 -1.51 2.20
CA TYR A 36 0.48 -0.73 1.10
C TYR A 36 -0.54 0.31 1.56
N LYS A 37 -1.44 -0.06 2.48
CA LYS A 37 -2.47 0.86 2.98
C LYS A 37 -1.85 2.09 3.68
N PRO A 38 -0.88 1.97 4.59
CA PRO A 38 -0.25 3.13 5.21
C PRO A 38 0.48 4.05 4.22
N ARG A 39 1.02 3.50 3.11
CA ARG A 39 1.63 4.31 2.05
C ARG A 39 0.60 5.16 1.32
N TRP A 40 -0.51 4.55 0.93
CA TRP A 40 -1.64 5.28 0.33
C TRP A 40 -2.20 6.34 1.29
N GLN A 41 -2.32 6.04 2.57
CA GLN A 41 -2.79 6.99 3.56
C GLN A 41 -1.85 8.21 3.67
N GLN A 42 -0.53 7.98 3.81
CA GLN A 42 0.46 9.06 3.87
C GLN A 42 0.44 9.93 2.61
N PHE A 43 0.35 9.31 1.43
CA PHE A 43 0.24 10.03 0.15
C PHE A 43 -1.02 10.91 0.11
N LEU A 44 -2.18 10.34 0.42
CA LEU A 44 -3.45 11.06 0.38
C LEU A 44 -3.48 12.19 1.41
N ASP A 45 -2.95 11.96 2.60
CA ASP A 45 -2.89 12.98 3.65
C ASP A 45 -2.02 14.18 3.23
N ASP A 46 -0.83 13.92 2.68
CA ASP A 46 0.06 14.99 2.18
C ASP A 46 -0.55 15.73 0.98
N ALA A 47 -1.12 15.01 0.01
CA ALA A 47 -1.76 15.61 -1.15
C ALA A 47 -2.98 16.45 -0.74
N MET A 48 -3.81 15.95 0.18
CA MET A 48 -4.96 16.69 0.71
C MET A 48 -4.54 17.90 1.55
N TYR A 49 -3.44 17.81 2.30
CA TYR A 49 -2.88 18.94 3.03
C TYR A 49 -2.47 20.06 2.08
N ALA A 50 -1.68 19.75 1.05
CA ALA A 50 -1.25 20.73 0.04
C ALA A 50 -2.45 21.36 -0.67
N ALA A 51 -3.44 20.55 -1.08
CA ALA A 51 -4.66 21.03 -1.72
C ALA A 51 -5.46 22.00 -0.82
N ARG A 52 -5.62 21.67 0.47
CA ARG A 52 -6.33 22.53 1.44
C ARG A 52 -5.60 23.85 1.71
N LYS A 53 -4.28 23.86 1.59
CA LYS A 53 -3.44 25.06 1.74
C LYS A 53 -3.27 25.85 0.44
N ASN A 54 -3.81 25.36 -0.67
CA ASN A 54 -3.56 25.90 -2.01
C ASN A 54 -2.05 25.98 -2.32
N GLU A 55 -1.30 24.99 -1.84
CA GLU A 55 0.13 24.83 -2.05
C GLU A 55 0.39 23.74 -3.10
N LYS A 56 1.55 23.81 -3.75
CA LYS A 56 1.98 22.75 -4.67
C LYS A 56 2.38 21.52 -3.87
N TYR A 57 1.86 20.35 -4.25
CA TYR A 57 2.33 19.07 -3.71
C TYR A 57 3.80 18.84 -4.05
N ASP A 58 4.61 18.56 -3.03
CA ASP A 58 6.05 18.26 -3.16
C ASP A 58 6.27 16.75 -3.19
N ASP A 59 6.31 16.21 -4.41
CA ASP A 59 6.51 14.79 -4.70
C ASP A 59 7.88 14.30 -4.22
N LYS A 60 8.94 15.07 -4.45
CA LYS A 60 10.30 14.71 -4.03
C LYS A 60 10.42 14.61 -2.51
N ALA A 61 9.83 15.56 -1.78
CA ALA A 61 9.85 15.52 -0.33
C ALA A 61 9.03 14.33 0.21
N PHE A 62 7.92 13.98 -0.43
CA PHE A 62 7.16 12.78 -0.09
C PHE A 62 7.97 11.51 -0.36
N ASP A 63 8.60 11.39 -1.53
CA ASP A 63 9.39 10.23 -1.93
C ASP A 63 10.53 9.94 -0.94
N GLU A 64 11.23 10.96 -0.46
CA GLU A 64 12.28 10.77 0.55
C GLU A 64 11.71 10.33 1.90
N ARG A 65 10.57 10.90 2.33
CA ARG A 65 9.89 10.48 3.58
C ARG A 65 9.40 9.04 3.51
N ILE A 66 8.78 8.65 2.38
CA ILE A 66 8.15 7.34 2.27
C ILE A 66 9.20 6.23 2.19
N LYS A 67 10.32 6.42 1.49
CA LYS A 67 11.44 5.46 1.47
C LYS A 67 11.98 5.18 2.87
N ASP A 68 12.14 6.22 3.69
CA ASP A 68 12.59 6.07 5.06
C ASP A 68 11.58 5.31 5.92
N TRP A 69 10.28 5.56 5.72
CA TRP A 69 9.23 4.82 6.39
C TRP A 69 9.20 3.34 5.96
N GLU A 70 9.29 3.07 4.66
CA GLU A 70 9.31 1.72 4.10
C GLU A 70 10.51 0.91 4.63
N TRP A 71 11.68 1.55 4.72
CA TRP A 71 12.87 0.93 5.28
C TRP A 71 12.73 0.60 6.76
N ARG A 72 12.12 1.50 7.55
CA ARG A 72 11.77 1.20 8.95
C ARG A 72 10.81 0.03 9.04
N TRP A 73 9.81 -0.05 8.17
CA TRP A 73 8.86 -1.15 8.13
C TRP A 73 9.52 -2.50 7.82
N VAL A 74 10.47 -2.53 6.87
CA VAL A 74 11.25 -3.75 6.55
C VAL A 74 12.06 -4.24 7.76
N ASN A 75 12.59 -3.31 8.55
CA ASN A 75 13.41 -3.62 9.73
C ASN A 75 12.60 -3.81 11.02
N ALA A 76 11.29 -3.61 10.99
CA ALA A 76 10.39 -3.90 12.09
C ALA A 76 10.04 -5.40 12.15
N THR A 77 9.40 -5.79 13.25
CA THR A 77 8.88 -7.14 13.51
C THR A 77 7.41 -7.02 13.88
N ASP A 78 6.55 -7.85 13.27
CA ASP A 78 5.11 -7.87 13.54
C ASP A 78 4.59 -9.32 13.44
N ASP A 79 3.51 -9.59 14.15
CA ASP A 79 2.83 -10.88 14.08
C ASP A 79 1.77 -10.89 12.96
N TYR A 80 1.81 -11.94 12.12
CA TYR A 80 0.84 -12.16 11.06
C TYR A 80 0.04 -13.44 11.29
N PRO A 81 -1.31 -13.40 11.24
CA PRO A 81 -2.12 -14.60 11.36
C PRO A 81 -1.83 -15.60 10.22
N SER A 82 -1.58 -16.86 10.58
CA SER A 82 -1.36 -17.95 9.61
C SER A 82 -2.65 -18.67 9.18
N LYS A 83 -3.77 -18.39 9.88
CA LYS A 83 -5.09 -18.97 9.58
C LYS A 83 -5.99 -17.93 8.92
N PRO A 84 -6.75 -18.30 7.87
CA PRO A 84 -7.71 -17.41 7.27
C PRO A 84 -8.86 -17.09 8.24
N LYS A 85 -9.49 -15.93 8.05
CA LYS A 85 -10.66 -15.48 8.81
C LYS A 85 -11.67 -14.82 7.88
N GLY A 86 -12.95 -15.17 8.01
CA GLY A 86 -14.05 -14.60 7.23
C GLY A 86 -14.51 -15.49 6.08
N ASP A 87 -15.50 -14.99 5.31
CA ASP A 87 -16.08 -15.65 4.14
C ASP A 87 -15.72 -14.86 2.87
N ALA A 88 -14.90 -15.46 2.02
CA ALA A 88 -14.42 -14.83 0.79
C ALA A 88 -15.55 -14.56 -0.22
N VAL A 89 -16.56 -15.44 -0.31
CA VAL A 89 -17.69 -15.28 -1.23
C VAL A 89 -18.57 -14.13 -0.79
N LEU A 90 -18.83 -14.03 0.52
CA LEU A 90 -19.59 -12.92 1.09
C LEU A 90 -18.88 -11.58 0.85
N VAL A 91 -17.58 -11.49 1.14
CA VAL A 91 -16.79 -10.27 0.94
C VAL A 91 -16.74 -9.88 -0.55
N ALA A 92 -16.54 -10.84 -1.45
CA ALA A 92 -16.54 -10.58 -2.89
C ALA A 92 -17.89 -10.00 -3.37
N LYS A 93 -19.02 -10.56 -2.92
CA LYS A 93 -20.36 -10.03 -3.23
C LYS A 93 -20.55 -8.61 -2.71
N GLN A 94 -20.08 -8.31 -1.50
CA GLN A 94 -20.16 -6.97 -0.91
C GLN A 94 -19.33 -5.95 -1.69
N LEU A 95 -18.08 -6.30 -2.06
CA LEU A 95 -17.22 -5.45 -2.87
C LEU A 95 -17.83 -5.21 -4.25
N PHE A 96 -18.32 -6.25 -4.92
CA PHE A 96 -18.99 -6.12 -6.21
C PHE A 96 -20.19 -5.17 -6.12
N LYS A 97 -21.10 -5.40 -5.16
CA LYS A 97 -22.27 -4.53 -4.96
C LYS A 97 -21.88 -3.07 -4.72
N LYS A 98 -20.79 -2.82 -3.99
CA LYS A 98 -20.34 -1.46 -3.66
C LYS A 98 -19.69 -0.74 -4.84
N TYR A 99 -18.84 -1.43 -5.60
CA TYR A 99 -17.97 -0.78 -6.59
C TYR A 99 -18.41 -0.97 -8.04
N ASP A 100 -19.19 -2.01 -8.39
CA ASP A 100 -19.69 -2.25 -9.75
C ASP A 100 -20.45 -1.05 -10.36
N PRO A 101 -21.36 -0.35 -9.65
CA PRO A 101 -22.03 0.82 -10.20
C PRO A 101 -21.08 1.98 -10.53
N LEU A 102 -20.01 2.14 -9.74
CA LEU A 102 -18.98 3.15 -10.00
C LEU A 102 -18.18 2.78 -11.25
N PHE A 103 -17.76 1.52 -11.39
CA PHE A 103 -17.06 1.06 -12.58
C PHE A 103 -17.89 1.25 -13.85
N LYS A 104 -19.18 0.91 -13.80
CA LYS A 104 -20.10 1.14 -14.91
C LYS A 104 -20.21 2.62 -15.24
N THR A 105 -20.44 3.48 -14.26
CA THR A 105 -20.55 4.93 -14.52
C THR A 105 -19.25 5.53 -15.08
N THR A 106 -18.10 5.15 -14.55
CA THR A 106 -16.78 5.71 -14.94
C THR A 106 -16.28 5.18 -16.28
N TYR A 107 -16.58 3.93 -16.64
CA TYR A 107 -16.01 3.25 -17.80
C TYR A 107 -17.04 2.82 -18.87
N ALA A 108 -18.35 3.08 -18.69
CA ALA A 108 -19.37 2.78 -19.71
C ALA A 108 -19.35 3.71 -20.93
N THR A 109 -18.50 4.74 -20.96
CA THR A 109 -18.32 5.60 -22.13
C THR A 109 -17.05 5.20 -22.89
N LYS A 110 -17.16 4.13 -23.68
CA LYS A 110 -16.34 3.89 -24.87
C LYS A 110 -17.20 3.27 -25.96
#